data_AF-A0A847QH58-F1
#
_entry.id   AF-A0A847QH58-F1
#
_cell.length_a   1.000
_cell.length_b   1.000
_cell.length_c   1.000
_cell.angle_alpha   90.00
_cell.angle_beta   90.00
_cell.angle_gamma   90.00
#
_symmetry.space_group_name_H-M   'P 1'
#
loop_
_entity.id
_entity.type
_entity.pdbx_description
1 polymer ?
#
loop_
_entity_poly.entity_id
_entity_poly.type
_entity_poly.pdbx_seq_one_letter_code
_entity_poly.pdbx_strand_id
1 'polypeptide(L)'
;MEYYNTVDTTRIPYDNAAEMAVEVTRMVWPAAPPTLGPRVIILVPDRVFQYGFMASSLIHDPINGMLLMTSPDELCSVTREEIVRINPQGTEEIPPIITVGPFRPKVVRDIEKMGYAVLQVRGKNVFETASNVARLRAQCPPESPDGPNSLFIISDEQPYEGMPVPYYSARSGVPILLVQPKRLPPSTARILRDMSDKNVYVVGGRRAVSDKVLNEIAAIVRPPVRRIAGSDPFATAVEFAQYRDPVTRLGWNRAKKGRGDAFTFCNVESWELAIAATALAHQGKHTPLLAVGCEEVPSVVLNYLEFLKPQLKIPVRPPFMHGFVLGSYEVISREAQVQLELAVKIDVQPDNC
;
A
#
# COMPACT_ATOMS: atom_id res chain seq x y z
N MET A 1 27.30 -9.97 -14.81
CA MET A 1 25.88 -10.36 -14.87
C MET A 1 25.39 -10.36 -13.44
N GLU A 2 24.59 -9.37 -13.06
CA GLU A 2 24.00 -9.35 -11.72
C GLU A 2 22.78 -10.27 -11.71
N TYR A 3 22.76 -11.21 -10.76
CA TYR A 3 21.63 -12.10 -10.54
C TYR A 3 20.80 -11.50 -9.41
N TYR A 4 19.64 -10.93 -9.73
CA TYR A 4 18.76 -10.26 -8.75
C TYR A 4 17.75 -11.19 -8.06
N ASN A 5 17.33 -12.25 -8.75
CA ASN A 5 16.30 -13.16 -8.24
C ASN A 5 16.95 -14.38 -7.58
N THR A 6 16.34 -14.82 -6.49
CA THR A 6 16.67 -16.07 -5.81
C THR A 6 15.56 -17.08 -6.03
N VAL A 7 15.60 -18.22 -5.34
CA VAL A 7 14.56 -19.26 -5.47
C VAL A 7 13.24 -18.76 -4.90
N ASP A 8 13.28 -18.11 -3.73
CA ASP A 8 12.09 -17.70 -3.00
C ASP A 8 11.89 -16.17 -2.94
N THR A 9 12.81 -15.38 -3.50
CA THR A 9 12.63 -13.92 -3.64
C THR A 9 12.75 -13.43 -5.09
N THR A 10 11.85 -12.52 -5.48
CA THR A 10 11.88 -11.80 -6.75
C THR A 10 12.15 -10.33 -6.48
N ARG A 11 13.28 -9.81 -6.98
CA ARG A 11 13.62 -8.39 -6.85
C ARG A 11 13.09 -7.60 -8.04
N ILE A 12 12.60 -6.41 -7.76
CA ILE A 12 12.16 -5.41 -8.76
C ILE A 12 13.16 -4.25 -8.67
N PRO A 13 14.23 -4.23 -9.50
CA PRO A 13 15.44 -3.43 -9.25
C PRO A 13 15.33 -2.01 -9.83
N TYR A 14 14.29 -1.27 -9.44
CA TYR A 14 14.07 0.12 -9.88
C TYR A 14 14.05 1.06 -8.70
N ASP A 15 14.93 2.07 -8.70
CA ASP A 15 15.00 3.06 -7.61
C ASP A 15 14.20 4.32 -7.94
N ASN A 16 13.72 4.44 -9.19
CA ASN A 16 12.76 5.45 -9.58
C ASN A 16 11.33 4.93 -9.39
N ALA A 17 10.52 5.63 -8.60
CA ALA A 17 9.16 5.19 -8.28
C ALA A 17 8.21 5.13 -9.49
N ALA A 18 8.39 5.98 -10.51
CA ALA A 18 7.59 5.90 -11.74
C ALA A 18 7.94 4.65 -12.54
N GLU A 19 9.22 4.35 -12.71
CA GLU A 19 9.68 3.12 -13.38
C GLU A 19 9.23 1.88 -12.60
N MET A 20 9.36 1.88 -11.27
CA MET A 20 8.88 0.79 -10.43
C MET A 20 7.37 0.55 -10.61
N ALA A 21 6.56 1.61 -10.63
CA ALA A 21 5.11 1.48 -10.79
C ALA A 21 4.75 0.88 -12.16
N VAL A 22 5.45 1.30 -13.22
CA VAL A 22 5.30 0.74 -14.56
C VAL A 22 5.67 -0.75 -14.59
N GLU A 23 6.78 -1.13 -13.96
CA GLU A 23 7.25 -2.51 -13.99
C GLU A 23 6.38 -3.44 -13.14
N VAL A 24 5.90 -2.97 -11.99
CA VAL A 24 4.87 -3.69 -11.22
C VAL A 24 3.60 -3.87 -12.04
N THR A 25 3.18 -2.84 -12.80
CA THR A 25 2.03 -2.96 -13.70
C THR A 25 2.25 -4.04 -14.77
N ARG A 26 3.45 -4.10 -15.36
CA ARG A 26 3.82 -5.12 -16.35
C ARG A 26 3.92 -6.52 -15.75
N MET A 27 4.33 -6.65 -14.50
CA MET A 27 4.32 -7.93 -13.79
C MET A 27 2.89 -8.43 -13.53
N VAL A 28 2.01 -7.53 -13.10
CA VAL A 28 0.61 -7.86 -12.79
C VAL A 28 -0.20 -8.12 -14.06
N TRP A 29 0.05 -7.35 -15.12
CA TRP A 29 -0.61 -7.45 -16.42
C TRP A 29 0.42 -7.54 -17.57
N PRO A 30 1.02 -8.73 -17.79
CA PRO A 30 2.12 -8.92 -18.76
C PRO A 30 1.67 -8.83 -20.21
N ALA A 31 0.42 -9.20 -20.50
CA ALA A 31 -0.22 -9.01 -21.79
C ALA A 31 -1.68 -8.60 -21.53
N ALA A 32 -2.07 -7.40 -21.98
CA ALA A 32 -3.43 -6.93 -21.80
C ALA A 32 -4.23 -7.12 -23.10
N PRO A 33 -5.17 -8.07 -23.18
CA PRO A 33 -6.42 -7.75 -23.86
C PRO A 33 -7.17 -6.71 -23.00
N PRO A 34 -7.99 -5.82 -23.62
CA PRO A 34 -8.67 -4.71 -22.93
C PRO A 34 -9.57 -5.11 -21.74
N THR A 35 -9.91 -6.39 -21.61
CA THR A 35 -10.91 -6.90 -20.66
C THR A 35 -10.35 -7.45 -19.35
N LEU A 36 -9.02 -7.64 -19.24
CA LEU A 36 -8.37 -8.22 -18.04
C LEU A 36 -7.46 -7.23 -17.29
N GLY A 37 -7.20 -6.05 -17.87
CA GLY A 37 -6.41 -4.98 -17.27
C GLY A 37 -7.16 -4.16 -16.22
N PRO A 38 -6.47 -3.24 -15.52
CA PRO A 38 -7.13 -2.29 -14.63
C PRO A 38 -8.05 -1.38 -15.46
N ARG A 39 -9.21 -1.04 -14.91
CA ARG A 39 -10.19 -0.18 -15.60
C ARG A 39 -9.80 1.29 -15.54
N VAL A 40 -9.10 1.69 -14.47
CA VAL A 40 -8.77 3.07 -14.17
C VAL A 40 -7.28 3.19 -13.86
N ILE A 41 -6.61 4.23 -14.37
CA ILE A 41 -5.29 4.63 -13.87
C ILE A 41 -5.45 5.74 -12.86
N ILE A 42 -4.77 5.62 -11.72
CA ILE A 42 -4.72 6.59 -10.64
C ILE A 42 -3.33 7.24 -10.66
N LEU A 43 -3.25 8.49 -11.06
CA LEU A 43 -2.01 9.27 -11.07
C LEU A 43 -1.83 10.03 -9.77
N VAL A 44 -0.65 9.87 -9.16
CA VAL A 44 -0.26 10.57 -7.94
C VAL A 44 1.11 11.26 -8.10
N PRO A 45 1.36 12.38 -7.39
CA PRO A 45 2.66 13.02 -7.36
C PRO A 45 3.75 12.09 -6.83
N ASP A 46 4.89 12.08 -7.51
CA ASP A 46 6.06 11.23 -7.20
C ASP A 46 6.90 11.67 -5.98
N ARG A 47 6.66 12.86 -5.43
CA ARG A 47 7.47 13.46 -4.35
C ARG A 47 6.72 13.72 -3.05
N VAL A 48 5.44 13.35 -2.97
CA VAL A 48 4.57 13.68 -1.83
C VAL A 48 3.76 12.44 -1.44
N PHE A 49 4.31 11.65 -0.50
CA PHE A 49 3.83 10.32 -0.14
C PHE A 49 2.35 10.25 0.18
N GLN A 50 1.84 11.30 0.84
CA GLN A 50 0.49 11.35 1.35
C GLN A 50 -0.57 11.10 0.25
N TYR A 51 -0.34 11.61 -0.97
CA TYR A 51 -1.27 11.43 -2.08
C TYR A 51 -1.30 9.99 -2.57
N GLY A 52 -0.15 9.32 -2.67
CA GLY A 52 -0.11 7.90 -3.01
C GLY A 52 -0.73 7.03 -1.92
N PHE A 53 -0.49 7.35 -0.65
CA PHE A 53 -1.07 6.61 0.47
C PHE A 53 -2.59 6.70 0.44
N MET A 54 -3.18 7.90 0.41
CA MET A 54 -4.64 8.03 0.36
C MET A 54 -5.25 7.43 -0.92
N ALA A 55 -4.57 7.54 -2.06
CA ALA A 55 -5.06 7.04 -3.34
C ALA A 55 -5.06 5.50 -3.43
N SER A 56 -4.27 4.81 -2.60
CA SER A 56 -4.21 3.33 -2.61
C SER A 56 -5.56 2.67 -2.36
N SER A 57 -6.47 3.31 -1.60
CA SER A 57 -7.84 2.78 -1.42
C SER A 57 -8.63 2.76 -2.72
N LEU A 58 -8.16 3.47 -3.76
CA LEU A 58 -8.80 3.51 -5.07
C LEU A 58 -8.48 2.30 -5.97
N ILE A 59 -7.47 1.50 -5.60
CA ILE A 59 -7.01 0.33 -6.37
C ILE A 59 -8.05 -0.79 -6.38
N HIS A 60 -8.66 -1.10 -5.22
CA HIS A 60 -9.63 -2.19 -5.16
C HIS A 60 -10.90 -1.90 -5.98
N ASP A 61 -11.49 -2.95 -6.52
CA ASP A 61 -12.85 -3.07 -7.02
C ASP A 61 -13.90 -2.33 -6.15
N PRO A 62 -14.92 -1.74 -6.77
CA PRO A 62 -15.29 -1.83 -8.20
C PRO A 62 -14.53 -0.86 -9.12
N ILE A 63 -13.68 0.02 -8.59
CA ILE A 63 -12.88 0.94 -9.43
C ILE A 63 -11.83 0.18 -10.25
N ASN A 64 -11.25 -0.89 -9.69
CA ASN A 64 -10.18 -1.69 -10.32
C ASN A 64 -9.08 -0.77 -10.88
N GLY A 65 -8.49 0.00 -9.98
CA GLY A 65 -7.52 1.03 -10.29
C GLY A 65 -6.08 0.53 -10.28
N MET A 66 -5.23 1.11 -11.11
CA MET A 66 -3.77 0.95 -11.02
C MET A 66 -3.11 2.29 -10.71
N LEU A 67 -2.28 2.32 -9.67
CA LEU A 67 -1.56 3.53 -9.26
C LEU A 67 -0.27 3.67 -10.07
N LEU A 68 -0.13 4.81 -10.76
CA LEU A 68 1.11 5.23 -11.41
C LEU A 68 1.56 6.59 -10.85
N MET A 69 2.85 6.87 -10.96
CA MET A 69 3.47 8.06 -10.37
C MET A 69 4.04 8.96 -11.46
N THR A 70 3.94 10.28 -11.26
CA THR A 70 4.58 11.26 -12.14
C THR A 70 4.75 12.60 -11.44
N SER A 71 5.54 13.50 -12.01
CA SER A 71 5.74 14.84 -11.47
C SER A 71 4.43 15.63 -11.53
N PRO A 72 4.11 16.46 -10.51
CA PRO A 72 2.93 17.32 -10.56
C PRO A 72 2.99 18.37 -11.69
N ASP A 73 4.19 18.67 -12.20
CA ASP A 73 4.40 19.68 -13.24
C ASP A 73 4.47 19.08 -14.66
N GLU A 74 4.75 17.78 -14.80
CA GLU A 74 4.95 17.12 -16.09
C GLU A 74 4.63 15.62 -16.07
N LEU A 75 3.92 15.15 -17.10
CA LEU A 75 3.69 13.73 -17.34
C LEU A 75 4.94 13.10 -17.99
N CYS A 76 5.73 12.39 -17.19
CA CYS A 76 6.94 11.68 -17.63
C CYS A 76 6.63 10.60 -18.68
N SER A 77 7.61 10.31 -19.54
CA SER A 77 7.46 9.39 -20.69
C SER A 77 7.10 7.97 -20.27
N VAL A 78 7.76 7.41 -19.27
CA VAL A 78 7.51 6.03 -18.81
C VAL A 78 6.06 5.84 -18.35
N THR A 79 5.52 6.80 -17.59
CA THR A 79 4.12 6.78 -17.15
C THR A 79 3.16 6.99 -18.32
N ARG A 80 3.49 7.88 -19.25
CA ARG A 80 2.69 8.11 -20.47
C ARG A 80 2.56 6.85 -21.32
N GLU A 81 3.69 6.19 -21.58
CA GLU A 81 3.75 4.96 -22.38
C GLU A 81 2.96 3.84 -21.71
N GLU A 82 3.02 3.75 -20.37
CA GLU A 82 2.27 2.76 -19.63
C GLU A 82 0.76 3.01 -19.63
N ILE A 83 0.32 4.27 -19.54
CA ILE A 83 -1.10 4.62 -19.74
C ILE A 83 -1.58 4.14 -21.11
N VAL A 84 -0.78 4.33 -22.17
CA VAL A 84 -1.12 3.88 -23.53
C VAL A 84 -1.13 2.35 -23.62
N ARG A 85 -0.16 1.68 -22.99
CA ARG A 85 -0.08 0.21 -22.97
C ARG A 85 -1.31 -0.41 -22.29
N ILE A 86 -1.72 0.16 -21.16
CA ILE A 86 -2.90 -0.29 -20.41
C ILE A 86 -4.19 0.08 -21.12
N ASN A 87 -4.26 1.26 -21.74
CA ASN A 87 -5.44 1.79 -22.42
C ASN A 87 -6.71 1.69 -21.55
N PRO A 88 -6.74 2.36 -20.37
CA PRO A 88 -7.85 2.24 -19.43
C PRO A 88 -9.16 2.71 -20.06
N GLN A 89 -10.26 2.02 -19.74
CA GLN A 89 -11.59 2.30 -20.30
C GLN A 89 -12.54 3.00 -19.31
N GLY A 90 -12.16 3.08 -18.04
CA GLY A 90 -13.02 3.56 -16.97
C GLY A 90 -14.10 2.57 -16.56
N THR A 91 -14.95 3.03 -15.65
CA THR A 91 -16.20 2.37 -15.25
C THR A 91 -17.39 3.20 -15.73
N GLU A 92 -18.62 2.79 -15.41
CA GLU A 92 -19.81 3.60 -15.70
C GLU A 92 -19.79 4.96 -14.97
N GLU A 93 -19.19 5.01 -13.78
CA GLU A 93 -19.20 6.17 -12.89
C GLU A 93 -17.86 6.93 -12.88
N ILE A 94 -16.77 6.25 -13.23
CA ILE A 94 -15.40 6.74 -13.05
C ILE A 94 -14.69 6.79 -14.41
N PRO A 95 -14.14 7.95 -14.81
CA PRO A 95 -13.41 8.05 -16.07
C PRO A 95 -12.12 7.22 -16.04
N PRO A 96 -11.50 6.96 -17.21
CA PRO A 96 -10.30 6.15 -17.32
C PRO A 96 -9.13 6.61 -16.46
N ILE A 97 -9.01 7.91 -16.18
CA ILE A 97 -7.91 8.47 -15.40
C ILE A 97 -8.46 9.23 -14.19
N ILE A 98 -7.91 8.94 -13.00
CA ILE A 98 -8.05 9.77 -11.81
C ILE A 98 -6.70 10.43 -11.54
N THR A 99 -6.68 11.72 -11.25
CA THR A 99 -5.50 12.38 -10.67
C THR A 99 -5.79 12.70 -9.21
N VAL A 100 -4.88 12.32 -8.30
CA VAL A 100 -5.01 12.60 -6.86
C VAL A 100 -3.87 13.51 -6.43
N GLY A 101 -4.19 14.77 -6.13
CA GLY A 101 -3.20 15.78 -5.72
C GLY A 101 -3.08 16.99 -6.65
N PRO A 102 -2.12 17.89 -6.41
CA PRO A 102 -2.04 19.20 -7.03
C PRO A 102 -1.30 19.17 -8.38
N PHE A 103 -1.86 18.48 -9.37
CA PHE A 103 -1.31 18.50 -10.73
C PHE A 103 -1.53 19.85 -11.42
N ARG A 104 -0.51 20.32 -12.15
CA ARG A 104 -0.62 21.51 -12.99
C ARG A 104 -1.64 21.27 -14.12
N PRO A 105 -2.35 22.31 -14.58
CA PRO A 105 -3.26 22.18 -15.73
C PRO A 105 -2.61 21.61 -17.00
N LYS A 106 -1.29 21.76 -17.18
CA LYS A 106 -0.57 21.16 -18.32
C LYS A 106 -0.66 19.63 -18.30
N VAL A 107 -0.42 18.99 -17.15
CA VAL A 107 -0.44 17.52 -17.02
C VAL A 107 -1.81 16.97 -17.41
N VAL A 108 -2.88 17.59 -16.90
CA VAL A 108 -4.27 17.19 -17.22
C VAL A 108 -4.55 17.34 -18.71
N ARG A 109 -4.18 18.48 -19.32
CA ARG A 109 -4.35 18.70 -20.76
C ARG A 109 -3.54 17.72 -21.61
N ASP A 110 -2.35 17.31 -21.16
CA ASP A 110 -1.54 16.35 -21.89
C ASP A 110 -2.19 14.95 -21.89
N ILE A 111 -2.87 14.57 -20.81
CA ILE A 111 -3.66 13.33 -20.72
C ILE A 111 -4.93 13.42 -21.60
N GLU A 112 -5.65 14.55 -21.55
CA GLU A 112 -6.84 14.77 -22.39
C GLU A 112 -6.50 14.72 -23.89
N LYS A 113 -5.34 15.27 -24.29
CA LYS A 113 -4.83 15.17 -25.67
C LYS A 113 -4.50 13.74 -26.10
N MET A 114 -4.25 12.84 -25.14
CA MET A 114 -4.09 11.40 -25.42
C MET A 114 -5.44 10.68 -25.59
N GLY A 115 -6.58 11.38 -25.41
CA GLY A 115 -7.92 10.84 -25.61
C GLY A 115 -8.61 10.33 -24.34
N TYR A 116 -8.04 10.56 -23.15
CA TYR A 116 -8.60 10.08 -21.89
C TYR A 116 -9.33 11.19 -21.12
N ALA A 117 -10.55 10.91 -20.67
CA ALA A 117 -11.22 11.75 -19.69
C ALA A 117 -10.56 11.63 -18.31
N VAL A 118 -10.54 12.74 -17.55
CA VAL A 118 -9.81 12.83 -16.27
C VAL A 118 -10.72 13.31 -15.14
N LEU A 119 -10.81 12.52 -14.06
CA LEU A 119 -11.35 12.97 -12.77
C LEU A 119 -10.23 13.53 -11.91
N GLN A 120 -10.34 14.80 -11.50
CA GLN A 120 -9.37 15.43 -10.59
C GLN A 120 -9.88 15.37 -9.15
N VAL A 121 -9.23 14.56 -8.30
CA VAL A 121 -9.49 14.50 -6.86
C VAL A 121 -8.42 15.33 -6.14
N ARG A 122 -8.80 16.54 -5.73
CA ARG A 122 -7.91 17.48 -5.03
C ARG A 122 -8.67 18.30 -3.99
N GLY A 123 -7.96 18.80 -3.00
CA GLY A 123 -8.42 19.79 -2.03
C GLY A 123 -7.44 20.96 -1.92
N LYS A 124 -7.69 21.90 -1.00
CA LYS A 124 -6.78 23.04 -0.75
C LYS A 124 -5.45 22.59 -0.14
N ASN A 125 -5.44 21.43 0.50
CA ASN A 125 -4.28 20.80 1.09
C ASN A 125 -4.46 19.27 1.11
N VAL A 126 -3.44 18.58 1.59
CA VAL A 126 -3.39 17.11 1.63
C VAL A 126 -4.52 16.48 2.46
N PHE A 127 -4.91 17.10 3.58
CA PHE A 127 -5.98 16.60 4.45
C PHE A 127 -7.36 16.69 3.79
N GLU A 128 -7.62 17.79 3.08
CA GLU A 128 -8.84 17.94 2.30
C GLU A 128 -8.86 17.00 1.08
N THR A 129 -7.72 16.79 0.41
CA THR A 129 -7.62 15.78 -0.65
C THR A 129 -7.92 14.37 -0.12
N ALA A 130 -7.37 13.99 1.05
CA ALA A 130 -7.67 12.70 1.69
C ALA A 130 -9.17 12.56 2.02
N SER A 131 -9.80 13.65 2.48
CA SER A 131 -11.25 13.70 2.71
C SER A 131 -12.03 13.49 1.41
N ASN A 132 -11.58 14.07 0.29
CA ASN A 132 -12.23 13.93 -1.01
C ASN A 132 -12.05 12.51 -1.59
N VAL A 133 -10.88 11.89 -1.41
CA VAL A 133 -10.67 10.48 -1.76
C VAL A 133 -11.59 9.56 -0.96
N ALA A 134 -11.74 9.79 0.35
CA ALA A 134 -12.67 9.02 1.18
C ALA A 134 -14.13 9.17 0.74
N ARG A 135 -14.55 10.38 0.31
CA ARG A 135 -15.90 10.60 -0.26
C ARG A 135 -16.09 9.86 -1.58
N LEU A 136 -15.11 9.92 -2.47
CA LEU A 136 -15.16 9.17 -3.73
C LEU A 136 -15.28 7.66 -3.47
N ARG A 137 -14.48 7.13 -2.53
CA ARG A 137 -14.56 5.72 -2.14
C ARG A 137 -15.88 5.35 -1.45
N ALA A 138 -16.55 6.28 -0.78
CA ALA A 138 -17.88 6.04 -0.24
C ALA A 138 -18.98 6.01 -1.33
N GLN A 139 -18.76 6.67 -2.47
CA GLN A 139 -19.65 6.62 -3.64
C GLN A 139 -19.48 5.32 -4.43
N CYS A 140 -18.28 4.74 -4.42
CA CYS A 140 -17.98 3.43 -4.99
C CYS A 140 -17.51 2.45 -3.90
N PRO A 141 -18.42 1.92 -3.05
CA PRO A 141 -18.05 1.07 -1.92
C PRO A 141 -17.24 -0.15 -2.35
N PRO A 142 -16.19 -0.54 -1.60
CA PRO A 142 -15.37 -1.67 -1.97
C PRO A 142 -16.13 -2.99 -1.89
N GLU A 143 -15.80 -3.92 -2.79
CA GLU A 143 -16.37 -5.27 -2.80
C GLU A 143 -15.79 -6.18 -1.72
N SER A 144 -14.70 -5.75 -1.07
CA SER A 144 -14.04 -6.51 -0.01
C SER A 144 -15.00 -6.83 1.14
N PRO A 145 -15.06 -8.09 1.58
CA PRO A 145 -15.81 -8.44 2.78
C PRO A 145 -15.03 -8.10 4.07
N ASP A 146 -13.74 -7.79 3.98
CA ASP A 146 -12.88 -7.52 5.15
C ASP A 146 -12.78 -6.01 5.43
N GLY A 147 -13.04 -5.61 6.68
CA GLY A 147 -13.01 -4.21 7.10
C GLY A 147 -14.09 -3.31 6.48
N PRO A 148 -15.33 -3.78 6.22
CA PRO A 148 -16.37 -2.93 5.67
C PRO A 148 -16.62 -1.74 6.60
N ASN A 149 -16.97 -0.59 6.02
CA ASN A 149 -17.26 0.63 6.77
C ASN A 149 -16.14 1.04 7.75
N SER A 150 -14.87 0.87 7.34
CA SER A 150 -13.71 1.29 8.14
C SER A 150 -12.97 2.48 7.52
N LEU A 151 -12.17 3.15 8.34
CA LEU A 151 -11.21 4.19 7.95
C LEU A 151 -9.89 3.94 8.66
N PHE A 152 -8.79 4.17 7.96
CA PHE A 152 -7.47 4.31 8.57
C PHE A 152 -7.14 5.77 8.85
N ILE A 153 -6.46 6.01 9.95
CA ILE A 153 -5.82 7.29 10.29
C ILE A 153 -4.33 7.06 10.40
N ILE A 154 -3.55 7.84 9.66
CA ILE A 154 -2.08 7.86 9.77
C ILE A 154 -1.57 9.29 9.92
N SER A 155 -0.31 9.42 10.32
CA SER A 155 0.40 10.69 10.36
C SER A 155 0.72 11.20 8.95
N ASP A 156 0.59 12.50 8.71
CA ASP A 156 1.08 13.15 7.48
C ASP A 156 2.58 13.48 7.52
N GLU A 157 3.23 13.35 8.68
CA GLU A 157 4.64 13.68 8.90
C GLU A 157 5.52 12.42 9.11
N GLN A 158 4.91 11.27 9.42
CA GLN A 158 5.61 10.02 9.76
C GLN A 158 5.19 8.90 8.80
N PRO A 159 5.75 8.83 7.57
CA PRO A 159 5.33 7.84 6.57
C PRO A 159 5.65 6.40 6.98
N TYR A 160 6.74 6.20 7.74
CA TYR A 160 7.33 4.89 8.02
C TYR A 160 6.38 3.92 8.72
N GLU A 161 5.74 4.35 9.82
CA GLU A 161 4.79 3.51 10.55
C GLU A 161 3.46 3.33 9.81
N GLY A 162 3.11 4.28 8.92
CA GLY A 162 1.92 4.21 8.07
C GLY A 162 2.12 3.43 6.76
N MET A 163 3.37 3.14 6.38
CA MET A 163 3.73 2.53 5.09
C MET A 163 3.08 1.17 4.79
N PRO A 164 2.75 0.31 5.79
CA PRO A 164 1.99 -0.92 5.53
C PRO A 164 0.51 -0.69 5.17
N VAL A 165 -0.06 0.46 5.53
CA VAL A 165 -1.49 0.73 5.40
C VAL A 165 -1.95 0.79 3.94
N PRO A 166 -1.24 1.48 3.01
CA PRO A 166 -1.57 1.48 1.59
C PRO A 166 -1.73 0.10 0.96
N TYR A 167 -0.98 -0.90 1.41
CA TYR A 167 -1.09 -2.28 0.90
C TYR A 167 -2.45 -2.90 1.28
N TYR A 168 -2.88 -2.72 2.53
CA TYR A 168 -4.19 -3.22 2.93
C TYR A 168 -5.32 -2.40 2.29
N SER A 169 -5.16 -1.09 2.16
CA SER A 169 -6.11 -0.23 1.45
C SER A 169 -6.23 -0.59 -0.03
N ALA A 170 -5.13 -0.95 -0.70
CA ALA A 170 -5.16 -1.47 -2.06
C ALA A 170 -5.92 -2.80 -2.16
N ARG A 171 -5.77 -3.68 -1.17
CA ARG A 171 -6.46 -4.97 -1.12
C ARG A 171 -7.96 -4.87 -0.79
N SER A 172 -8.35 -3.94 0.09
CA SER A 172 -9.67 -3.91 0.74
C SER A 172 -10.48 -2.65 0.47
N GLY A 173 -9.89 -1.64 -0.17
CA GLY A 173 -10.52 -0.35 -0.47
C GLY A 173 -10.83 0.51 0.75
N VAL A 174 -10.28 0.19 1.93
CA VAL A 174 -10.46 1.00 3.15
C VAL A 174 -9.76 2.36 2.98
N PRO A 175 -10.48 3.50 3.06
CA PRO A 175 -9.89 4.83 2.89
C PRO A 175 -8.88 5.19 3.98
N ILE A 176 -7.89 5.99 3.61
CA ILE A 176 -6.88 6.53 4.53
C ILE A 176 -7.09 8.04 4.67
N LEU A 177 -7.24 8.50 5.91
CA LEU A 177 -7.23 9.91 6.27
C LEU A 177 -5.94 10.26 7.02
N LEU A 178 -5.64 11.56 7.03
CA LEU A 178 -4.39 12.08 7.56
C LEU A 178 -4.63 12.97 8.77
N VAL A 179 -3.73 12.86 9.74
CA VAL A 179 -3.64 13.77 10.90
C VAL A 179 -2.20 14.20 11.09
N GLN A 180 -2.01 15.28 11.84
CA GLN A 180 -0.68 15.64 12.32
C GLN A 180 -0.41 14.94 13.65
N PRO A 181 0.86 14.72 14.02
CA PRO A 181 1.21 14.00 15.24
C PRO A 181 0.51 14.49 16.51
N LYS A 182 0.31 15.81 16.61
CA LYS A 182 -0.24 16.47 17.80
C LYS A 182 -1.52 17.29 17.55
N ARG A 183 -2.08 17.23 16.33
CA ARG A 183 -3.25 18.04 15.95
C ARG A 183 -4.15 17.27 14.99
N LEU A 184 -5.46 17.25 15.28
CA LEU A 184 -6.49 16.84 14.33
C LEU A 184 -6.81 18.00 13.36
N PRO A 185 -6.54 17.88 12.05
CA PRO A 185 -6.86 18.92 11.09
C PRO A 185 -8.37 19.13 10.94
N PRO A 186 -8.87 20.37 10.74
CA PRO A 186 -10.31 20.62 10.64
C PRO A 186 -11.03 19.88 9.51
N SER A 187 -10.37 19.67 8.36
CA SER A 187 -10.90 18.88 7.24
C SER A 187 -11.09 17.42 7.62
N THR A 188 -10.08 16.82 8.28
CA THR A 188 -10.15 15.45 8.82
C THR A 188 -11.27 15.33 9.87
N ALA A 189 -11.37 16.27 10.81
CA ALA A 189 -12.45 16.26 11.80
C ALA A 189 -13.85 16.37 11.16
N ARG A 190 -13.98 17.12 10.06
CA ARG A 190 -15.25 17.25 9.34
C ARG A 190 -15.66 15.94 8.67
N ILE A 191 -14.76 15.30 7.91
CA ILE A 191 -15.09 14.03 7.25
C ILE A 191 -15.37 12.92 8.28
N LEU A 192 -14.68 12.91 9.43
CA LEU A 192 -14.97 11.99 10.52
C LEU A 192 -16.36 12.19 11.13
N ARG A 193 -16.85 13.44 11.23
CA ARG A 193 -18.25 13.70 11.63
C ARG A 193 -19.24 13.22 10.59
N ASP A 194 -18.96 13.49 9.32
CA ASP A 194 -19.81 13.05 8.20
C ASP A 194 -19.88 11.52 8.09
N MET A 195 -18.84 10.82 8.57
CA MET A 195 -18.70 9.37 8.57
C MET A 195 -18.60 8.80 10.01
N SER A 196 -19.33 9.39 10.95
CA SER A 196 -19.19 9.10 12.40
C SER A 196 -19.53 7.65 12.79
N ASP A 197 -20.19 6.91 11.92
CA ASP A 197 -20.54 5.50 12.07
C ASP A 197 -19.43 4.52 11.61
N LYS A 198 -18.38 5.02 10.94
CA LYS A 198 -17.27 4.17 10.48
C LYS A 198 -16.37 3.73 11.63
N ASN A 199 -15.85 2.50 11.52
CA ASN A 199 -14.81 2.00 12.40
C ASN A 199 -13.49 2.70 12.10
N VAL A 200 -12.79 3.18 13.13
CA VAL A 200 -11.54 3.94 12.93
C VAL A 200 -10.34 3.20 13.51
N TYR A 201 -9.32 3.03 12.68
CA TYR A 201 -8.04 2.40 13.03
C TYR A 201 -6.92 3.41 12.85
N VAL A 202 -6.32 3.84 13.96
CA VAL A 202 -5.12 4.68 13.99
C VAL A 202 -3.91 3.76 13.85
N VAL A 203 -3.10 3.96 12.82
CA VAL A 203 -1.88 3.17 12.62
C VAL A 203 -0.66 4.02 12.94
N GLY A 204 0.21 3.46 13.77
CA GLY A 204 1.37 4.12 14.33
C GLY A 204 1.27 4.39 15.84
N GLY A 205 2.42 4.45 16.49
CA GLY A 205 2.59 4.70 17.90
C GLY A 205 2.28 6.15 18.29
N ARG A 206 2.47 6.46 19.57
CA ARG A 206 2.14 7.78 20.15
C ARG A 206 2.96 8.94 19.56
N ARG A 207 4.13 8.65 18.98
CA ARG A 207 4.95 9.65 18.27
C ARG A 207 4.35 10.02 16.93
N ALA A 208 3.82 9.05 16.18
CA ALA A 208 3.18 9.26 14.89
C ALA A 208 1.79 9.90 15.04
N VAL A 209 0.99 9.42 16.01
CA VAL A 209 -0.32 9.97 16.35
C VAL A 209 -0.49 9.97 17.87
N SER A 210 -0.43 11.14 18.49
CA SER A 210 -0.53 11.28 19.95
C SER A 210 -1.87 10.82 20.51
N ASP A 211 -1.90 10.47 21.79
CA ASP A 211 -3.14 10.09 22.48
C ASP A 211 -4.14 11.23 22.54
N LYS A 212 -3.68 12.49 22.52
CA LYS A 212 -4.55 13.66 22.36
C LYS A 212 -5.36 13.59 21.07
N VAL A 213 -4.71 13.36 19.94
CA VAL A 213 -5.37 13.27 18.63
C VAL A 213 -6.31 12.06 18.58
N LEU A 214 -5.89 10.92 19.14
CA LEU A 214 -6.74 9.73 19.24
C LEU A 214 -8.02 10.03 20.04
N ASN A 215 -7.90 10.71 21.18
CA ASN A 215 -9.05 11.09 22.01
C ASN A 215 -9.98 12.10 21.32
N GLU A 216 -9.42 13.07 20.57
CA GLU A 216 -10.21 13.99 19.75
C GLU A 216 -11.02 13.24 18.67
N ILE A 217 -10.43 12.23 18.03
CA ILE A 217 -11.12 11.37 17.06
C ILE A 217 -12.20 10.53 17.75
N ALA A 218 -11.89 9.92 18.89
CA ALA A 218 -12.82 9.09 19.65
C ALA A 218 -14.05 9.87 20.17
N ALA A 219 -13.92 11.18 20.39
CA ALA A 219 -15.04 12.04 20.73
C ALA A 219 -15.96 12.38 19.53
N ILE A 220 -15.49 12.14 18.29
CA ILE A 220 -16.22 12.43 17.06
C ILE A 220 -16.97 11.20 16.53
N VAL A 221 -16.32 10.04 16.55
CA VAL A 221 -16.86 8.80 15.98
C VAL A 221 -17.58 7.97 17.05
N ARG A 222 -18.58 7.17 16.63
CA ARG A 222 -19.39 6.35 17.53
C ARG A 222 -18.69 5.04 17.91
N PRO A 223 -18.09 4.28 16.97
CA PRO A 223 -17.37 3.06 17.35
C PRO A 223 -16.07 3.38 18.11
N PRO A 224 -15.58 2.46 18.96
CA PRO A 224 -14.29 2.61 19.60
C PRO A 224 -13.15 2.75 18.58
N VAL A 225 -12.29 3.74 18.78
CA VAL A 225 -11.07 3.93 17.98
C VAL A 225 -10.02 2.92 18.41
N ARG A 226 -9.45 2.17 17.46
CA ARG A 226 -8.41 1.17 17.72
C ARG A 226 -7.05 1.69 17.25
N ARG A 227 -5.99 1.40 17.99
CA ARG A 227 -4.60 1.68 17.58
C ARG A 227 -3.90 0.39 17.16
N ILE A 228 -3.20 0.42 16.04
CA ILE A 228 -2.30 -0.65 15.57
C ILE A 228 -0.89 -0.06 15.51
N ALA A 229 0.01 -0.56 16.36
CA ALA A 229 1.36 -0.01 16.47
C ALA A 229 2.31 -1.04 17.10
N GLY A 230 3.55 -1.08 16.60
CA GLY A 230 4.69 -1.73 17.26
C GLY A 230 5.58 -0.73 17.99
N SER A 231 6.75 -1.18 18.44
CA SER A 231 7.77 -0.34 19.09
C SER A 231 8.41 0.68 18.14
N ASP A 232 8.45 0.37 16.86
CA ASP A 232 9.12 1.08 15.78
C ASP A 232 8.43 0.78 14.43
N PRO A 233 8.85 1.37 13.30
CA PRO A 233 8.24 1.10 11.99
C PRO A 233 8.27 -0.36 11.55
N PHE A 234 9.34 -1.10 11.87
CA PHE A 234 9.48 -2.51 11.49
C PHE A 234 8.52 -3.39 12.28
N ALA A 235 8.48 -3.20 13.59
CA ALA A 235 7.52 -3.86 14.47
C ALA A 235 6.08 -3.49 14.11
N THR A 236 5.81 -2.23 13.72
CA THR A 236 4.48 -1.80 13.27
C THR A 236 4.05 -2.53 12.00
N ALA A 237 4.95 -2.76 11.05
CA ALA A 237 4.65 -3.53 9.85
C ALA A 237 4.31 -5.00 10.18
N VAL A 238 5.07 -5.62 11.09
CA VAL A 238 4.82 -6.97 11.59
C VAL A 238 3.47 -7.06 12.34
N GLU A 239 3.20 -6.13 13.25
CA GLU A 239 1.92 -6.04 13.96
C GLU A 239 0.75 -5.86 12.99
N PHE A 240 0.89 -5.00 11.98
CA PHE A 240 -0.15 -4.76 10.98
C PHE A 240 -0.43 -6.00 10.11
N ALA A 241 0.61 -6.76 9.76
CA ALA A 241 0.47 -8.03 9.03
C ALA A 241 -0.22 -9.13 9.87
N GLN A 242 0.04 -9.16 11.18
CA GLN A 242 -0.59 -10.10 12.10
C GLN A 242 -2.05 -9.70 12.42
N TYR A 243 -2.33 -8.40 12.44
CA TYR A 243 -3.57 -7.84 12.97
C TYR A 243 -4.83 -8.47 12.35
N ARG A 244 -5.83 -8.69 13.20
CA ARG A 244 -7.19 -9.06 12.82
C ARG A 244 -8.17 -8.54 13.85
N ASP A 245 -9.08 -7.69 13.41
CA ASP A 245 -10.26 -7.32 14.16
C ASP A 245 -11.32 -8.44 14.05
N PRO A 246 -11.77 -9.06 15.15
CA PRO A 246 -12.72 -10.16 15.09
C PRO A 246 -14.14 -9.72 14.71
N VAL A 247 -14.50 -8.45 14.89
CA VAL A 247 -15.83 -7.91 14.62
C VAL A 247 -15.92 -7.41 13.18
N THR A 248 -15.00 -6.54 12.78
CA THR A 248 -15.01 -5.94 11.44
C THR A 248 -14.30 -6.80 10.40
N ARG A 249 -13.56 -7.82 10.84
CA ARG A 249 -12.67 -8.64 10.00
C ARG A 249 -11.50 -7.87 9.38
N LEU A 250 -11.31 -6.60 9.72
CA LEU A 250 -10.19 -5.79 9.25
C LEU A 250 -8.86 -6.41 9.66
N GLY A 251 -7.87 -6.36 8.77
CA GLY A 251 -6.51 -6.83 9.01
C GLY A 251 -6.13 -8.05 8.16
N TRP A 252 -4.83 -8.26 8.04
CA TRP A 252 -4.23 -9.30 7.19
C TRP A 252 -4.37 -10.71 7.77
N ASN A 253 -4.57 -10.85 9.09
CA ASN A 253 -4.76 -12.11 9.80
C ASN A 253 -3.64 -13.15 9.53
N ARG A 254 -2.39 -12.70 9.52
CA ARG A 254 -1.20 -13.55 9.34
C ARG A 254 -0.52 -13.83 10.68
N ALA A 255 -1.29 -14.27 11.67
CA ALA A 255 -0.82 -14.51 13.04
C ALA A 255 -0.72 -16.00 13.41
N LYS A 256 -0.76 -16.91 12.42
CA LYS A 256 -0.77 -18.36 12.66
C LYS A 256 0.60 -18.99 12.33
N LYS A 257 1.20 -19.68 13.30
CA LYS A 257 2.47 -20.40 13.12
C LYS A 257 2.41 -21.36 11.93
N GLY A 258 3.45 -21.38 11.10
CA GLY A 258 3.60 -22.30 9.98
C GLY A 258 2.56 -22.13 8.87
N ARG A 259 1.89 -20.97 8.80
CA ARG A 259 0.87 -20.68 7.81
C ARG A 259 1.42 -20.64 6.39
N GLY A 260 2.64 -20.13 6.22
CA GLY A 260 3.26 -19.83 4.94
C GLY A 260 2.53 -18.71 4.19
N ASP A 261 3.22 -17.60 3.99
CA ASP A 261 2.67 -16.42 3.32
C ASP A 261 3.74 -15.75 2.45
N ALA A 262 3.30 -14.84 1.59
CA ALA A 262 4.16 -14.02 0.78
C ALA A 262 4.11 -12.56 1.23
N PHE A 263 5.22 -11.84 1.04
CA PHE A 263 5.40 -10.47 1.50
C PHE A 263 6.06 -9.59 0.44
N THR A 264 5.85 -8.29 0.57
CA THR A 264 6.64 -7.28 -0.14
C THR A 264 7.57 -6.63 0.86
N PHE A 265 8.87 -6.66 0.57
CA PHE A 265 9.93 -6.08 1.38
C PHE A 265 10.36 -4.75 0.77
N CYS A 266 10.31 -3.71 1.58
CA CYS A 266 10.69 -2.37 1.18
C CYS A 266 11.61 -1.76 2.23
N ASN A 267 12.67 -1.07 1.81
CA ASN A 267 13.47 -0.27 2.72
C ASN A 267 12.57 0.77 3.39
N VAL A 268 12.63 0.87 4.72
CA VAL A 268 11.84 1.83 5.49
C VAL A 268 12.00 3.28 5.01
N GLU A 269 13.16 3.64 4.48
CA GLU A 269 13.46 5.00 4.01
C GLU A 269 12.92 5.28 2.59
N SER A 270 12.56 4.25 1.82
CA SER A 270 12.16 4.35 0.41
C SER A 270 10.64 4.21 0.22
N TRP A 271 9.88 5.09 0.87
CA TRP A 271 8.40 5.05 0.85
C TRP A 271 7.82 5.12 -0.56
N GLU A 272 8.50 5.79 -1.49
CA GLU A 272 8.06 5.99 -2.87
C GLU A 272 7.99 4.66 -3.64
N LEU A 273 8.93 3.75 -3.36
CA LEU A 273 8.95 2.40 -3.92
C LEU A 273 7.82 1.55 -3.33
N ALA A 274 7.53 1.69 -2.03
CA ALA A 274 6.40 1.03 -1.40
C ALA A 274 5.07 1.41 -2.06
N ILE A 275 4.83 2.70 -2.32
CA ILE A 275 3.62 3.16 -3.00
C ILE A 275 3.54 2.58 -4.42
N ALA A 276 4.64 2.67 -5.17
CA ALA A 276 4.72 2.20 -6.55
C ALA A 276 4.36 0.70 -6.69
N ALA A 277 4.64 -0.10 -5.66
CA ALA A 277 4.41 -1.54 -5.66
C ALA A 277 3.11 -1.99 -4.94
N THR A 278 2.21 -1.07 -4.58
CA THR A 278 0.97 -1.39 -3.84
C THR A 278 0.05 -2.38 -4.56
N ALA A 279 0.12 -2.47 -5.89
CA ALA A 279 -0.67 -3.42 -6.66
C ALA A 279 -0.40 -4.89 -6.28
N LEU A 280 0.80 -5.22 -5.78
CA LEU A 280 1.15 -6.58 -5.32
C LEU A 280 0.32 -7.02 -4.10
N ALA A 281 -0.28 -6.07 -3.37
CA ALA A 281 -1.18 -6.35 -2.25
C ALA A 281 -2.59 -6.77 -2.72
N HIS A 282 -2.99 -6.30 -3.90
CA HIS A 282 -4.32 -6.52 -4.47
C HIS A 282 -4.32 -7.64 -5.53
N GLN A 283 -3.20 -7.89 -6.20
CA GLN A 283 -3.10 -8.87 -7.28
C GLN A 283 -2.04 -9.94 -6.99
N GLY A 284 -2.24 -11.14 -7.54
CA GLY A 284 -1.31 -12.25 -7.39
C GLY A 284 -1.28 -12.84 -5.98
N LYS A 285 -0.17 -12.64 -5.24
CA LYS A 285 0.05 -13.28 -3.93
C LYS A 285 -0.59 -12.52 -2.75
N HIS A 286 -1.13 -11.32 -2.99
CA HIS A 286 -1.75 -10.45 -1.97
C HIS A 286 -0.83 -10.21 -0.77
N THR A 287 0.31 -9.58 -1.04
CA THR A 287 1.40 -9.46 -0.07
C THR A 287 1.19 -8.29 0.89
N PRO A 288 1.22 -8.49 2.22
CA PRO A 288 1.46 -7.40 3.16
C PRO A 288 2.86 -6.82 2.97
N LEU A 289 3.03 -5.53 3.22
CA LEU A 289 4.36 -4.92 3.26
C LEU A 289 5.03 -5.16 4.62
N LEU A 290 6.28 -5.58 4.58
CA LEU A 290 7.20 -5.59 5.72
C LEU A 290 8.35 -4.62 5.42
N ALA A 291 8.54 -3.65 6.31
CA ALA A 291 9.65 -2.72 6.22
C ALA A 291 10.96 -3.41 6.62
N VAL A 292 12.06 -3.10 5.94
CA VAL A 292 13.41 -3.63 6.23
C VAL A 292 14.45 -2.50 6.18
N GLY A 293 15.66 -2.73 6.70
CA GLY A 293 16.79 -1.81 6.52
C GLY A 293 17.50 -2.05 5.18
N CYS A 294 18.44 -1.16 4.83
CA CYS A 294 19.29 -1.35 3.66
C CYS A 294 20.22 -2.56 3.82
N GLU A 295 21.00 -2.58 4.91
CA GLU A 295 22.05 -3.59 5.13
C GLU A 295 21.61 -4.79 5.96
N GLU A 296 20.60 -4.62 6.80
CA GLU A 296 20.15 -5.64 7.75
C GLU A 296 18.63 -5.73 7.79
N VAL A 297 18.12 -6.96 7.84
CA VAL A 297 16.71 -7.23 8.10
C VAL A 297 16.50 -7.23 9.61
N PRO A 298 15.64 -6.35 10.16
CA PRO A 298 15.40 -6.30 11.60
C PRO A 298 14.97 -7.65 12.17
N SER A 299 15.49 -8.02 13.35
CA SER A 299 15.19 -9.32 13.95
C SER A 299 13.70 -9.56 14.18
N VAL A 300 12.90 -8.50 14.43
CA VAL A 300 11.43 -8.61 14.54
C VAL A 300 10.78 -9.12 13.25
N VAL A 301 11.33 -8.74 12.08
CA VAL A 301 10.87 -9.19 10.77
C VAL A 301 11.33 -10.64 10.52
N LEU A 302 12.60 -10.95 10.79
CA LEU A 302 13.14 -12.31 10.62
C LEU A 302 12.40 -13.32 11.50
N ASN A 303 12.24 -13.02 12.80
CA ASN A 303 11.51 -13.87 13.74
C ASN A 303 10.05 -14.09 13.31
N TYR A 304 9.43 -13.08 12.73
CA TYR A 304 8.06 -13.18 12.21
C TYR A 304 7.97 -14.08 10.97
N LEU A 305 8.90 -13.94 10.02
CA LEU A 305 8.97 -14.81 8.85
C LEU A 305 9.23 -16.27 9.26
N GLU A 306 10.15 -16.50 10.20
CA GLU A 306 10.41 -17.83 10.76
C GLU A 306 9.20 -18.40 11.49
N PHE A 307 8.47 -17.58 12.26
CA PHE A 307 7.22 -18.00 12.89
C PHE A 307 6.18 -18.47 11.87
N LEU A 308 6.10 -17.81 10.71
CA LEU A 308 5.20 -18.19 9.63
C LEU A 308 5.71 -19.36 8.79
N LYS A 309 7.01 -19.67 8.84
CA LYS A 309 7.66 -20.70 8.05
C LYS A 309 6.99 -22.06 8.25
N PRO A 310 6.40 -22.64 7.20
CA PRO A 310 5.80 -23.96 7.27
C PRO A 310 6.83 -25.04 7.57
N GLN A 311 6.41 -26.05 8.35
CA GLN A 311 7.18 -27.27 8.47
C GLN A 311 7.22 -28.00 7.13
N LEU A 312 8.41 -28.36 6.68
CA LEU A 312 8.62 -29.13 5.45
C LEU A 312 7.91 -30.50 5.58
N LYS A 313 7.09 -30.84 4.58
CA LYS A 313 6.39 -32.13 4.49
C LYS A 313 6.92 -32.92 3.30
N ILE A 314 6.94 -34.25 3.41
CA ILE A 314 7.29 -35.17 2.31
C ILE A 314 6.03 -35.92 1.86
N PRO A 315 5.66 -35.91 0.57
CA PRO A 315 6.29 -35.14 -0.51
C PRO A 315 6.11 -33.63 -0.33
N VAL A 316 7.04 -32.85 -0.90
CA VAL A 316 7.05 -31.39 -0.81
C VAL A 316 5.75 -30.83 -1.38
N ARG A 317 5.02 -30.07 -0.57
CA ARG A 317 3.71 -29.51 -0.90
C ARG A 317 3.50 -28.18 -0.19
N PRO A 318 2.61 -27.30 -0.71
CA PRO A 318 2.22 -26.07 -0.04
C PRO A 318 1.77 -26.29 1.43
N PRO A 319 1.84 -25.25 2.26
CA PRO A 319 2.13 -23.86 1.90
C PRO A 319 3.63 -23.59 1.67
N PHE A 320 3.92 -22.68 0.73
CA PHE A 320 5.24 -22.12 0.45
C PHE A 320 5.26 -20.64 0.88
N MET A 321 6.44 -20.03 0.93
CA MET A 321 6.59 -18.58 1.17
C MET A 321 7.27 -17.91 -0.03
N HIS A 322 7.16 -16.59 -0.12
CA HIS A 322 7.83 -15.81 -1.16
C HIS A 322 8.00 -14.34 -0.77
N GLY A 323 9.04 -13.70 -1.28
CA GLY A 323 9.28 -12.27 -1.10
C GLY A 323 9.39 -11.51 -2.42
N PHE A 324 8.66 -10.40 -2.56
CA PHE A 324 9.04 -9.35 -3.52
C PHE A 324 9.98 -8.36 -2.84
N VAL A 325 11.15 -8.09 -3.41
CA VAL A 325 12.14 -7.15 -2.87
C VAL A 325 12.18 -5.91 -3.74
N LEU A 326 11.91 -4.74 -3.17
CA LEU A 326 11.82 -3.49 -3.92
C LEU A 326 13.15 -2.73 -3.94
N GLY A 327 13.56 -2.28 -5.12
CA GLY A 327 14.75 -1.44 -5.33
C GLY A 327 15.98 -2.26 -5.72
N SER A 328 17.04 -1.54 -6.07
CA SER A 328 18.36 -2.09 -6.39
C SER A 328 19.10 -2.56 -5.14
N TYR A 329 20.33 -3.03 -5.33
CA TYR A 329 21.21 -3.37 -4.20
C TYR A 329 21.66 -2.15 -3.38
N GLU A 330 21.49 -0.92 -3.87
CA GLU A 330 21.74 0.31 -3.10
C GLU A 330 20.60 0.59 -2.10
N VAL A 331 19.39 0.10 -2.39
CA VAL A 331 18.20 0.28 -1.54
C VAL A 331 18.04 -0.84 -0.52
N ILE A 332 18.22 -2.09 -0.95
CA ILE A 332 18.27 -3.27 -0.07
C ILE A 332 19.46 -4.08 -0.54
N SER A 333 20.50 -4.20 0.29
CA SER A 333 21.74 -4.85 -0.08
C SER A 333 21.55 -6.32 -0.41
N ARG A 334 22.57 -6.92 -1.05
CA ARG A 334 22.55 -8.34 -1.39
C ARG A 334 22.51 -9.19 -0.13
N GLU A 335 23.23 -8.77 0.90
CA GLU A 335 23.32 -9.38 2.22
C GLU A 335 21.94 -9.39 2.89
N ALA A 336 21.23 -8.26 2.89
CA ALA A 336 19.86 -8.19 3.39
C ALA A 336 18.91 -9.10 2.60
N GLN A 337 19.01 -9.16 1.28
CA GLN A 337 18.19 -10.08 0.47
C GLN A 337 18.50 -11.56 0.77
N VAL A 338 19.75 -11.92 1.05
CA VAL A 338 20.11 -13.28 1.46
C VAL A 338 19.46 -13.63 2.80
N GLN A 339 19.41 -12.70 3.76
CA GLN A 339 18.68 -12.91 5.02
C GLN A 339 17.19 -13.17 4.76
N LEU A 340 16.57 -12.40 3.85
CA LEU A 340 15.17 -12.59 3.46
C LEU A 340 14.95 -13.95 2.79
N GLU A 341 15.79 -14.33 1.82
CA GLU A 341 15.75 -15.64 1.15
C GLU A 341 15.78 -16.77 2.18
N LEU A 342 16.74 -16.75 3.11
CA LEU A 342 16.85 -17.79 4.14
C LEU A 342 15.63 -17.82 5.08
N ALA A 343 15.07 -16.64 5.39
CA ALA A 343 13.89 -16.54 6.25
C ALA A 343 12.62 -17.07 5.57
N VAL A 344 12.47 -16.93 4.26
CA VAL A 344 11.29 -17.46 3.52
C VAL A 344 11.50 -18.89 2.99
N LYS A 345 12.75 -19.34 2.83
CA LYS A 345 13.06 -20.67 2.30
C LYS A 345 12.64 -21.78 3.26
N ILE A 346 11.73 -22.64 2.82
CA ILE A 346 11.19 -23.74 3.63
C ILE A 346 12.11 -24.95 3.71
N ASP A 347 13.07 -25.10 2.79
CA ASP A 347 14.04 -26.21 2.82
C ASP A 347 15.05 -26.05 3.96
N VAL A 348 15.17 -24.83 4.50
CA VAL A 348 16.01 -24.51 5.66
C VAL A 348 15.09 -24.33 6.86
N GLN A 349 15.01 -25.38 7.68
CA GLN A 349 14.25 -25.39 8.93
C GLN A 349 15.16 -24.94 10.09
N PRO A 350 14.64 -24.21 11.09
CA PRO A 350 15.41 -23.90 12.28
C PRO A 350 15.75 -25.17 13.07
N ASP A 351 16.87 -25.16 13.80
CA ASP A 351 17.47 -26.32 14.49
C ASP A 351 16.54 -27.02 15.52
N ASN A 352 15.40 -26.42 15.86
CA ASN A 352 14.45 -26.91 16.87
C ASN A 352 13.09 -27.35 16.29
N CYS A 353 13.06 -27.89 15.07
CA CYS A 353 11.84 -28.35 14.40
C CYS A 353 11.56 -29.85 14.54
#